data_AF-A0A962E2V8-F1
#
_entry.id   AF-A0A962E2V8-F1
#
_cell.length_a   1.000
_cell.length_b   1.000
_cell.length_c   1.000
_cell.angle_alpha   90.00
_cell.angle_beta   90.00
_cell.angle_gamma   90.00
#
_symmetry.space_group_name_H-M   'P 1'
#
loop_
_entity.id
_entity.type
_entity.pdbx_description
1 polymer ?
#
loop_
_entity_poly.entity_id
_entity_poly.type
_entity_poly.pdbx_seq_one_letter_code
_entity_poly.pdbx_strand_id
1 'polypeptide(L)'
;MRNSKIQIILTLLFSFSIQAEDNSNKEEEKKWDVNNPPGETTLATIKTTTGTWMNLDVSPDGKTIAFDLLGDIYTMPIGGGKATNITNSMAWDMQPRFSPNGKQLAFTTDQGGGDNIWTMNTDGSEQKQVTKEEFRLLNQPAWSPDGEYIIAR
;
A
#
# COMPACT_ATOMS: atom_id res chain seq x y z
N MET A 1 71.99 25.15 -54.68
CA MET A 1 72.63 25.33 -53.37
C MET A 1 71.54 25.39 -52.30
N ARG A 2 71.82 24.75 -51.16
CA ARG A 2 70.89 24.23 -50.15
C ARG A 2 70.40 25.35 -49.22
N ASN A 3 69.09 25.64 -49.20
CA ASN A 3 68.47 26.50 -48.18
C ASN A 3 67.71 25.64 -47.16
N SER A 4 68.15 25.78 -45.91
CA SER A 4 67.72 25.06 -44.71
C SER A 4 66.22 25.24 -44.42
N LYS A 5 65.52 24.15 -44.12
CA LYS A 5 64.24 24.19 -43.39
C LYS A 5 64.42 23.46 -42.06
N ILE A 6 64.32 24.24 -40.99
CA ILE A 6 64.14 23.82 -39.60
C ILE A 6 62.75 23.19 -39.49
N GLN A 7 62.65 22.01 -38.89
CA GLN A 7 61.37 21.40 -38.55
C GLN A 7 61.38 21.12 -37.04
N ILE A 8 60.65 21.95 -36.31
CA ILE A 8 60.42 21.81 -34.86
C ILE A 8 59.46 20.63 -34.66
N ILE A 9 59.89 19.66 -33.87
CA ILE A 9 59.12 18.47 -33.50
C ILE A 9 58.07 18.90 -32.46
N LEU A 10 56.79 18.71 -32.77
CA LEU A 10 55.68 18.92 -31.86
C LEU A 10 55.40 17.60 -31.13
N THR A 11 55.73 17.51 -29.84
CA THR A 11 55.43 16.35 -29.00
C THR A 11 53.97 16.41 -28.55
N LEU A 12 53.11 15.52 -29.07
CA LEU A 12 51.76 15.33 -28.57
C LEU A 12 51.81 14.54 -27.25
N LEU A 13 51.45 15.19 -26.14
CA LEU A 13 51.15 14.50 -24.88
C LEU A 13 49.72 13.95 -24.95
N PHE A 14 49.59 12.63 -25.04
CA PHE A 14 48.32 11.94 -24.84
C PHE A 14 48.05 11.82 -23.34
N SER A 15 47.12 12.63 -22.84
CA SER A 15 46.61 12.49 -21.48
C SER A 15 45.70 11.26 -21.40
N PHE A 16 46.13 10.22 -20.69
CA PHE A 16 45.24 9.14 -20.27
C PHE A 16 44.38 9.66 -19.11
N SER A 17 43.10 9.90 -19.37
CA SER A 17 42.13 10.08 -18.29
C SER A 17 41.86 8.73 -17.66
N ILE A 18 42.32 8.53 -16.43
CA ILE A 18 41.87 7.43 -15.58
C ILE A 18 40.42 7.77 -15.21
N GLN A 19 39.46 7.07 -15.83
CA GLN A 19 38.09 7.05 -15.37
C GLN A 19 38.09 6.28 -14.05
N ALA A 20 37.88 6.95 -12.91
CA ALA A 20 37.55 6.27 -11.67
C ALA A 20 36.19 5.60 -11.86
N GLU A 21 36.16 4.27 -11.93
CA GLU A 21 34.94 3.50 -11.74
C GLU A 21 34.49 3.72 -10.30
N ASP A 22 33.45 4.53 -10.13
CA ASP A 22 32.72 4.66 -8.88
C ASP A 22 32.02 3.32 -8.60
N ASN A 23 32.77 2.35 -8.08
CA ASN A 23 32.27 1.11 -7.49
C ASN A 23 31.61 1.41 -6.13
N SER A 24 30.78 2.46 -6.06
CA SER A 24 29.76 2.53 -5.04
C SER A 24 28.78 1.39 -5.35
N ASN A 25 28.94 0.26 -4.65
CA ASN A 25 27.84 -0.66 -4.40
C ASN A 25 26.74 0.18 -3.72
N LYS A 26 25.89 0.83 -4.53
CA LYS A 26 24.62 1.35 -4.06
C LYS A 26 23.81 0.11 -3.75
N GLU A 27 23.86 -0.33 -2.49
CA GLU A 27 22.82 -1.20 -1.96
C GLU A 27 21.49 -0.56 -2.36
N GLU A 28 20.73 -1.23 -3.21
CA GLU A 28 19.39 -0.79 -3.56
C GLU A 28 18.64 -0.59 -2.25
N GLU A 29 18.30 0.65 -1.92
CA GLU A 29 17.52 0.94 -0.72
C GLU A 29 16.24 0.11 -0.80
N LYS A 30 16.09 -0.84 0.15
CA LYS A 30 14.91 -1.68 0.20
C LYS A 30 13.68 -0.79 0.32
N LYS A 31 12.78 -0.90 -0.66
CA LYS A 31 11.49 -0.22 -0.61
C LYS A 31 10.77 -0.60 0.69
N TRP A 32 10.30 0.41 1.41
CA TRP A 32 9.53 0.24 2.65
C TRP A 32 8.32 -0.68 2.42
N ASP A 33 8.11 -1.63 3.33
CA ASP A 33 6.98 -2.55 3.37
C ASP A 33 6.27 -2.41 4.72
N VAL A 34 5.06 -1.83 4.70
CA VAL A 34 4.23 -1.61 5.90
C VAL A 34 3.94 -2.91 6.62
N ASN A 35 3.78 -4.01 5.87
CA ASN A 35 3.46 -5.32 6.43
C ASN A 35 4.66 -6.05 7.03
N ASN A 36 5.87 -5.56 6.82
CA ASN A 36 7.10 -6.18 7.31
C ASN A 36 8.09 -5.11 7.84
N PRO A 37 7.72 -4.37 8.90
CA PRO A 37 8.59 -3.36 9.48
C PRO A 37 9.83 -4.01 10.12
N PRO A 38 10.99 -3.33 10.11
CA PRO A 38 12.20 -3.85 10.75
C PRO A 38 12.05 -3.89 12.28
N GLY A 39 12.59 -4.94 12.90
CA GLY A 39 12.61 -5.11 14.36
C GLY A 39 11.96 -6.41 14.80
N GLU A 40 11.95 -6.64 16.12
CA GLU A 40 11.26 -7.78 16.72
C GLU A 40 9.79 -7.44 16.94
N THR A 41 8.89 -8.32 16.50
CA THR A 41 7.46 -8.19 16.73
C THR A 41 7.01 -9.07 17.90
N THR A 42 6.01 -8.62 18.64
CA THR A 42 5.36 -9.41 19.70
C THR A 42 3.87 -9.36 19.50
N LEU A 43 3.22 -10.53 19.54
CA LEU A 43 1.77 -10.63 19.42
C LEU A 43 1.12 -10.39 20.78
N ALA A 44 0.22 -9.41 20.84
CA ALA A 44 -0.66 -9.18 21.98
C ALA A 44 -2.05 -9.74 21.66
N THR A 45 -2.58 -10.61 22.52
CA THR A 45 -3.96 -11.08 22.40
C THR A 45 -4.89 -10.08 23.07
N ILE A 46 -5.79 -9.49 22.29
CA ILE A 46 -6.85 -8.61 22.80
C ILE A 46 -8.18 -9.35 22.70
N LYS A 47 -8.90 -9.41 23.83
CA LYS A 47 -10.28 -9.93 23.88
C LYS A 47 -11.19 -8.80 24.32
N THR A 48 -12.09 -8.39 23.45
CA THR A 48 -13.07 -7.33 23.74
C THR A 48 -14.42 -7.66 23.13
N THR A 49 -15.47 -7.09 23.72
CA THR A 49 -16.85 -7.11 23.20
C THR A 49 -17.38 -5.71 22.92
N THR A 50 -16.52 -4.68 23.06
CA THR A 50 -16.85 -3.27 22.88
C THR A 50 -15.71 -2.56 22.16
N GLY A 51 -16.04 -1.60 21.31
CA GLY A 51 -15.08 -0.70 20.68
C GLY A 51 -15.65 0.71 20.57
N THR A 52 -14.77 1.66 20.25
CA THR A 52 -15.11 3.07 20.05
C THR A 52 -14.47 3.57 18.76
N TRP A 53 -15.06 4.59 18.14
CA TRP A 53 -14.57 5.17 16.87
C TRP A 53 -14.46 4.16 15.72
N MET A 54 -15.40 3.24 15.66
CA MET A 54 -15.46 2.22 14.61
C MET A 54 -16.29 2.72 13.42
N ASN A 55 -15.95 2.29 12.21
CA ASN A 55 -16.87 2.34 11.08
C ASN A 55 -17.55 0.99 10.88
N LEU A 56 -18.78 1.01 10.33
CA LEU A 56 -19.52 -0.19 9.99
C LEU A 56 -20.28 -0.04 8.68
N ASP A 57 -20.58 -1.17 8.04
CA ASP A 57 -21.55 -1.28 6.96
C ASP A 57 -22.31 -2.61 7.05
N VAL A 58 -23.50 -2.64 6.47
CA VAL A 58 -24.36 -3.82 6.46
C VAL A 58 -24.40 -4.40 5.06
N SER A 59 -24.30 -5.72 4.92
CA SER A 59 -24.38 -6.39 3.64
C SER A 59 -25.72 -6.11 2.94
N PRO A 60 -25.77 -6.09 1.60
CA PRO A 60 -27.01 -5.78 0.87
C PRO A 60 -28.18 -6.73 1.18
N ASP A 61 -27.90 -7.97 1.57
CA ASP A 61 -28.91 -8.93 2.01
C ASP A 61 -29.35 -8.77 3.48
N GLY A 62 -28.75 -7.81 4.19
CA GLY A 62 -29.06 -7.47 5.57
C GLY A 62 -28.55 -8.46 6.62
N LYS A 63 -27.74 -9.45 6.25
CA LYS A 63 -27.38 -10.56 7.16
C LYS A 63 -26.05 -10.42 7.87
N THR A 64 -25.15 -9.59 7.35
CA THR A 64 -23.76 -9.48 7.83
C THR A 64 -23.42 -8.02 8.07
N ILE A 65 -22.68 -7.76 9.15
CA ILE A 65 -22.03 -6.47 9.40
C ILE A 65 -20.54 -6.63 9.08
N ALA A 66 -19.96 -5.67 8.37
CA ALA A 66 -18.52 -5.46 8.31
C ALA A 66 -18.17 -4.23 9.14
N PHE A 67 -17.09 -4.28 9.90
CA PHE A 67 -16.66 -3.17 10.75
C PHE A 67 -15.16 -3.19 10.99
N ASP A 68 -14.56 -2.03 11.23
CA ASP A 68 -13.15 -1.96 11.66
C ASP A 68 -13.01 -1.94 13.18
N LEU A 69 -11.90 -2.52 13.66
CA LEU A 69 -11.52 -2.52 15.06
C LEU A 69 -10.00 -2.69 15.17
N LEU A 70 -9.32 -1.70 15.77
CA LEU A 70 -7.87 -1.73 16.02
C LEU A 70 -7.00 -1.94 14.77
N GLY A 71 -7.42 -1.40 13.63
CA GLY A 71 -6.65 -1.47 12.38
C GLY A 71 -6.95 -2.70 11.53
N ASP A 72 -7.88 -3.55 11.95
CA ASP A 72 -8.32 -4.72 11.19
C ASP A 72 -9.82 -4.61 10.86
N ILE A 73 -10.24 -5.25 9.77
CA ILE A 73 -11.64 -5.38 9.36
C ILE A 73 -12.17 -6.75 9.80
N TYR A 74 -13.35 -6.72 10.42
CA TYR A 74 -14.08 -7.89 10.89
C TYR A 74 -15.43 -8.00 10.20
N THR A 75 -15.93 -9.23 10.14
CA THR A 75 -17.33 -9.52 9.78
C THR A 75 -18.05 -10.28 10.88
N MET A 76 -19.35 -10.05 11.03
CA MET A 76 -20.21 -10.80 11.96
C MET A 76 -21.65 -10.88 11.46
N PRO A 77 -22.43 -11.89 11.88
CA PRO A 77 -23.87 -11.89 11.63
C PRO A 77 -24.57 -10.66 12.22
N ILE A 78 -25.57 -10.11 11.52
CA ILE A 78 -26.36 -8.94 11.96
C ILE A 78 -27.09 -9.20 13.29
N GLY A 79 -27.44 -10.47 13.57
CA GLY A 79 -28.04 -10.90 14.83
C GLY A 79 -27.04 -10.98 16.00
N GLY A 80 -25.77 -10.63 15.75
CA GLY A 80 -24.67 -10.79 16.68
C GLY A 80 -24.05 -12.19 16.64
N GLY A 81 -23.05 -12.39 17.50
CA GLY A 81 -22.32 -13.66 17.60
C GLY A 81 -20.81 -13.44 17.48
N LYS A 82 -20.13 -14.46 16.97
CA LYS A 82 -18.67 -14.43 16.81
C LYS A 82 -18.29 -13.57 15.59
N ALA A 83 -17.44 -12.58 15.83
CA ALA A 83 -16.77 -11.84 14.77
C ALA A 83 -15.60 -12.64 14.18
N THR A 84 -15.39 -12.52 12.89
CA THR A 84 -14.28 -13.10 12.13
C THR A 84 -13.39 -11.97 11.66
N ASN A 85 -12.10 -12.02 12.01
CA ASN A 85 -11.12 -11.10 11.44
C ASN A 85 -10.85 -11.50 9.97
N ILE A 86 -11.01 -10.56 9.04
CA ILE A 86 -10.77 -10.79 7.60
C ILE A 86 -9.58 -10.00 7.05
N THR A 87 -8.97 -9.11 7.84
CA THR A 87 -7.67 -8.50 7.50
C THR A 87 -6.77 -8.57 8.72
N ASN A 88 -5.64 -9.27 8.62
CA ASN A 88 -4.80 -9.61 9.79
C ASN A 88 -3.33 -9.26 9.54
N SER A 89 -3.11 -8.03 9.08
CA SER A 89 -1.81 -7.54 8.64
C SER A 89 -1.26 -6.46 9.60
N MET A 90 -0.10 -5.87 9.29
CA MET A 90 0.39 -4.71 10.08
C MET A 90 -0.17 -3.39 9.55
N ALA A 91 -0.70 -3.39 8.32
CA ALA A 91 -1.35 -2.23 7.74
C ALA A 91 -2.61 -1.86 8.53
N TRP A 92 -3.00 -0.59 8.42
CA TRP A 92 -4.15 -0.05 9.10
C TRP A 92 -5.38 -0.06 8.18
N ASP A 93 -6.22 -1.06 8.33
CA ASP A 93 -7.42 -1.27 7.52
C ASP A 93 -8.66 -0.67 8.20
N MET A 94 -9.40 0.17 7.47
CA MET A 94 -10.54 0.92 8.01
C MET A 94 -11.65 1.17 6.98
N GLN A 95 -12.81 1.60 7.46
CA GLN A 95 -13.93 2.09 6.65
C GLN A 95 -14.45 1.09 5.59
N PRO A 96 -14.74 -0.17 5.98
CA PRO A 96 -15.22 -1.18 5.04
C PRO A 96 -16.61 -0.85 4.51
N ARG A 97 -16.83 -1.04 3.20
CA ARG A 97 -18.11 -0.80 2.52
C ARG A 97 -18.44 -1.90 1.54
N PHE A 98 -19.61 -2.52 1.69
CA PHE A 98 -20.04 -3.59 0.79
C PHE A 98 -20.32 -3.05 -0.60
N SER A 99 -19.91 -3.82 -1.61
CA SER A 99 -20.38 -3.60 -2.98
C SER A 99 -21.89 -3.84 -3.07
N PRO A 100 -22.61 -3.23 -4.03
CA PRO A 100 -24.06 -3.40 -4.15
C PRO A 100 -24.52 -4.85 -4.36
N ASN A 101 -23.65 -5.68 -4.96
CA ASN A 101 -23.90 -7.12 -5.15
C ASN A 101 -23.45 -7.99 -3.95
N GLY A 102 -22.88 -7.38 -2.91
CA GLY A 102 -22.46 -8.04 -1.67
C GLY A 102 -21.25 -8.97 -1.79
N LYS A 103 -20.55 -8.99 -2.93
CA LYS A 103 -19.41 -9.91 -3.15
C LYS A 103 -18.07 -9.36 -2.69
N GLN A 104 -17.92 -8.03 -2.70
CA GLN A 104 -16.67 -7.35 -2.37
C GLN A 104 -16.88 -6.32 -1.26
N LEU A 105 -15.77 -5.92 -0.65
CA LEU A 105 -15.64 -4.75 0.19
C LEU A 105 -14.71 -3.74 -0.50
N ALA A 106 -15.06 -2.47 -0.46
CA ALA A 106 -14.10 -1.38 -0.61
C ALA A 106 -13.68 -0.93 0.80
N PHE A 107 -12.42 -0.58 0.98
CA PHE A 107 -11.89 -0.16 2.27
C PHE A 107 -10.67 0.76 2.07
N THR A 108 -10.30 1.46 3.13
CA THR A 108 -9.08 2.28 3.17
C THR A 108 -8.00 1.51 3.89
N THR A 109 -6.79 1.48 3.32
CA THR A 109 -5.61 0.87 3.95
C THR A 109 -4.34 1.61 3.56
N ASP A 110 -3.38 1.64 4.48
CA ASP A 110 -2.03 2.17 4.26
C ASP A 110 -1.05 1.12 3.74
N GLN A 111 -1.49 -0.11 3.46
CA GLN A 111 -0.65 -1.23 2.98
C GLN A 111 0.25 -0.84 1.78
N GLY A 112 -0.19 0.10 0.94
CA GLY A 112 0.58 0.61 -0.19
C GLY A 112 1.63 1.69 0.14
N GLY A 113 1.80 2.07 1.41
CA GLY A 113 2.66 3.15 1.89
C GLY A 113 1.93 4.44 2.29
N GLY A 114 0.59 4.46 2.23
CA GLY A 114 -0.26 5.59 2.62
C GLY A 114 -1.73 5.32 2.29
N ASP A 115 -2.65 5.97 3.01
CA ASP A 115 -4.08 5.66 2.93
C ASP A 115 -4.62 5.81 1.50
N ASN A 116 -5.04 4.68 0.96
CA ASN A 116 -5.62 4.57 -0.37
C ASN A 116 -6.82 3.62 -0.33
N ILE A 117 -7.61 3.66 -1.40
CA ILE A 117 -8.77 2.79 -1.55
C ILE A 117 -8.34 1.47 -2.17
N TRP A 118 -8.78 0.40 -1.52
CA TRP A 118 -8.57 -0.97 -1.94
C TRP A 118 -9.92 -1.70 -1.99
N THR A 119 -9.94 -2.80 -2.73
CA THR A 119 -11.06 -3.73 -2.76
C THR A 119 -10.61 -5.13 -2.41
N MET A 120 -11.49 -5.94 -1.84
CA MET A 120 -11.27 -7.36 -1.56
C MET A 120 -12.58 -8.14 -1.63
N ASN A 121 -12.50 -9.46 -1.74
CA ASN A 121 -13.66 -10.32 -1.51
C ASN A 121 -14.12 -10.22 -0.05
N THR A 122 -15.39 -10.53 0.20
CA THR A 122 -15.98 -10.45 1.56
C THR A 122 -15.37 -11.41 2.58
N ASP A 123 -14.58 -12.39 2.13
CA ASP A 123 -13.80 -13.29 2.99
C ASP A 123 -12.36 -12.77 3.29
N GLY A 124 -12.01 -11.60 2.77
CA GLY A 124 -10.68 -10.98 2.92
C GLY A 124 -9.69 -11.32 1.79
N SER A 125 -10.05 -12.22 0.88
CA SER A 125 -9.18 -12.64 -0.22
C SER A 125 -9.13 -11.63 -1.37
N GLU A 126 -8.16 -11.80 -2.27
CA GLU A 126 -8.03 -11.02 -3.52
C GLU A 126 -7.95 -9.50 -3.31
N GLN A 127 -7.24 -9.05 -2.27
CA GLN A 127 -7.01 -7.64 -2.04
C GLN A 127 -6.33 -6.97 -3.24
N LYS A 128 -6.88 -5.82 -3.67
CA LYS A 128 -6.42 -5.08 -4.83
C LYS A 128 -6.47 -3.58 -4.56
N GLN A 129 -5.36 -2.91 -4.80
CA GLN A 129 -5.26 -1.46 -4.75
C GLN A 129 -6.03 -0.82 -5.92
N VAL A 130 -6.91 0.13 -5.62
CA VAL A 130 -7.70 0.89 -6.61
C VAL A 130 -7.06 2.25 -6.88
N THR A 131 -6.59 2.94 -5.84
CA THR A 131 -5.97 4.28 -5.94
C THR A 131 -4.50 4.25 -5.49
N LYS A 132 -3.70 5.21 -5.99
CA LYS A 132 -2.26 5.30 -5.73
C LYS A 132 -1.83 6.74 -5.46
N GLU A 133 -2.56 7.43 -4.59
CA GLU A 133 -2.24 8.78 -4.17
C GLU A 133 -1.07 8.78 -3.18
N GLU A 134 -0.13 9.71 -3.35
CA GLU A 134 1.07 9.82 -2.50
C GLU A 134 1.07 11.08 -1.62
N PHE A 135 0.28 12.11 -1.99
CA PHE A 135 0.22 13.38 -1.27
C PHE A 135 -1.14 13.63 -0.62
N ARG A 136 -2.22 13.42 -1.38
CA ARG A 136 -3.60 13.57 -0.88
C ARG A 136 -4.18 12.19 -0.63
N LEU A 137 -3.93 11.70 0.57
CA LEU A 137 -4.42 10.40 1.02
C LEU A 137 -5.95 10.36 1.03
N LEU A 138 -6.51 9.19 0.74
CA LEU A 138 -7.95 9.03 0.51
C LEU A 138 -8.66 8.33 1.67
N ASN A 139 -9.92 8.68 1.86
CA ASN A 139 -10.78 8.01 2.83
C ASN A 139 -12.24 7.93 2.37
N GLN A 140 -13.04 7.24 3.17
CA GLN A 140 -14.49 7.12 3.10
C GLN A 140 -14.97 6.65 1.72
N PRO A 141 -14.55 5.45 1.26
CA PRO A 141 -15.01 4.92 0.00
C PRO A 141 -16.53 4.75 -0.02
N ALA A 142 -17.12 4.86 -1.20
CA ALA A 142 -18.52 4.55 -1.45
C ALA A 142 -18.69 4.02 -2.86
N TRP A 143 -19.41 2.91 -3.00
CA TRP A 143 -19.74 2.33 -4.30
C TRP A 143 -20.85 3.13 -4.99
N SER A 144 -20.78 3.23 -6.31
CA SER A 144 -21.94 3.60 -7.13
C SER A 144 -23.01 2.50 -7.04
N PRO A 145 -24.31 2.82 -7.26
CA PRO A 145 -25.39 1.83 -7.16
C PRO A 145 -25.27 0.64 -8.11
N ASP A 146 -24.63 0.83 -9.28
CA ASP A 146 -24.34 -0.21 -10.25
C ASP A 146 -23.09 -1.04 -9.90
N GLY A 147 -22.27 -0.58 -8.95
CA GLY A 147 -21.04 -1.25 -8.51
C GLY A 147 -19.84 -1.04 -9.42
N GLU A 148 -19.95 -0.21 -10.46
CA GLU A 148 -18.88 0.01 -11.46
C GLU A 148 -17.84 1.05 -11.02
N TYR A 149 -18.19 1.92 -10.08
CA TYR A 149 -17.35 3.01 -9.62
C TYR A 149 -17.26 3.06 -8.09
N ILE A 150 -16.14 3.60 -7.60
CA ILE A 150 -15.94 3.97 -6.21
C ILE A 150 -15.63 5.47 -6.15
N ILE A 151 -16.28 6.17 -5.24
CA ILE A 151 -16.01 7.57 -4.89
C ILE A 151 -15.32 7.58 -3.53
N ALA A 152 -14.29 8.41 -3.36
CA ALA A 152 -13.58 8.62 -2.11
C ALA A 152 -13.21 10.11 -1.96
N ARG A 153 -12.82 10.52 -0.75
CA ARG A 153 -12.49 11.90 -0.39
C ARG A 153 -11.00 12.07 -0.14
#